data_AF-A0A439P505-F1
#
_entry.id   AF-A0A439P505-F1
#
_cell.length_a   1.000
_cell.length_b   1.000
_cell.length_c   1.000
_cell.angle_alpha   90.00
_cell.angle_beta   90.00
_cell.angle_gamma   90.00
#
_symmetry.space_group_name_H-M   'P 1'
#
loop_
_entity.id
_entity.type
_entity.pdbx_description
1 polymer ?
#
loop_
_entity_poly.entity_id
_entity_poly.type
_entity_poly.pdbx_seq_one_letter_code
_entity_poly.pdbx_strand_id
1 'polypeptide(L)'
;MPVDVQTFTSGSGNWTKPAGATTVYVILVGAGGSGGGGDTQASGTAVSGGSGGGGGCLHEAVFDASELGSTEPYAVGAGSSGGAAGTGSGGTDGAAGGNSTFGGNVVALQTAYGGGGGHGGLSGGSSGGGGGGGMAGAGGNGSSGGSSGGSAGANGGVAGGNGTNPTTQTSVGG
;
A
#
# COMPACT_ATOMS: atom_id res chain seq x y z
N MET A 1 18.51 5.55 -31.84
CA MET A 1 17.62 6.46 -31.08
C MET A 1 17.91 6.25 -29.61
N PRO A 2 18.07 7.30 -28.80
CA PRO A 2 18.19 7.16 -27.35
C PRO A 2 16.88 6.62 -26.75
N VAL A 3 16.96 5.98 -25.58
CA VAL A 3 15.78 5.59 -24.80
C VAL A 3 15.09 6.85 -24.25
N ASP A 4 13.77 6.91 -24.37
CA ASP A 4 12.95 7.96 -23.76
C ASP A 4 12.40 7.44 -22.43
N VAL A 5 12.60 8.20 -21.34
CA VAL A 5 12.12 7.84 -20.00
C VAL A 5 11.24 8.96 -19.47
N GLN A 6 9.97 8.65 -19.26
CA GLN A 6 8.99 9.56 -18.68
C GLN A 6 8.61 9.05 -17.29
N THR A 7 8.77 9.89 -16.27
CA THR A 7 8.49 9.55 -14.87
C THR A 7 7.35 10.38 -14.33
N PHE A 8 6.35 9.72 -13.76
CA PHE A 8 5.20 10.35 -13.12
C PHE A 8 5.17 9.94 -11.64
N THR A 9 5.20 10.92 -10.74
CA THR A 9 5.30 10.68 -9.28
C THR A 9 4.04 11.02 -8.51
N SER A 10 3.04 11.64 -9.16
CA SER A 10 1.74 11.96 -8.57
C SER A 10 0.71 12.27 -9.65
N GLY A 11 -0.57 12.25 -9.27
CA GLY A 11 -1.68 12.70 -10.11
C GLY A 11 -2.12 11.67 -11.15
N SER A 12 -2.87 12.15 -12.14
CA SER A 12 -3.35 11.34 -13.26
C SER A 12 -3.31 12.17 -14.54
N GLY A 13 -3.27 11.49 -15.68
CA GLY A 13 -3.22 12.14 -16.98
C GLY A 13 -3.07 11.15 -18.11
N ASN A 14 -2.52 11.63 -19.22
CA ASN A 14 -2.26 10.82 -20.41
C ASN A 14 -0.76 10.82 -20.71
N TRP A 15 -0.18 9.63 -20.72
CA TRP A 15 1.15 9.42 -21.27
C TRP A 15 1.08 9.46 -22.79
N THR A 16 2.09 10.04 -23.44
CA THR A 16 2.18 10.12 -24.90
C THR A 16 3.33 9.29 -25.40
N LYS A 17 3.06 8.42 -26.37
CA LYS A 17 4.04 7.51 -26.95
C LYS A 17 5.15 8.28 -27.67
N PRO A 18 6.43 8.01 -27.38
CA PRO A 18 7.55 8.57 -28.12
C PRO A 18 7.52 8.16 -29.60
N ALA A 19 7.83 9.10 -30.49
CA ALA A 19 7.90 8.84 -31.92
C ALA A 19 8.99 7.79 -32.23
N GLY A 20 8.65 6.78 -33.03
CA GLY A 20 9.57 5.71 -33.40
C GLY A 20 9.83 4.67 -32.30
N ALA A 21 9.06 4.68 -31.21
CA ALA A 21 9.10 3.60 -30.23
C ALA A 21 8.70 2.27 -30.88
N THR A 22 9.47 1.21 -30.62
CA THR A 22 9.15 -0.17 -31.01
C THR A 22 8.72 -1.01 -29.82
N THR A 23 9.23 -0.70 -28.63
CA THR A 23 8.94 -1.39 -27.38
C THR A 23 8.74 -0.37 -26.28
N VAL A 24 7.80 -0.61 -25.38
CA VAL A 24 7.50 0.25 -24.24
C VAL A 24 7.56 -0.59 -22.97
N TYR A 25 8.40 -0.18 -22.02
CA TYR A 25 8.49 -0.79 -20.70
C TYR A 25 7.81 0.09 -19.66
N VAL A 26 6.83 -0.47 -18.97
CA VAL A 26 6.03 0.24 -17.97
C VAL A 26 6.31 -0.36 -16.60
N ILE A 27 6.73 0.49 -15.66
CA ILE A 27 6.91 0.15 -14.26
C ILE A 27 5.87 0.92 -13.46
N LEU A 28 4.99 0.18 -12.78
CA LEU A 28 3.98 0.74 -11.89
C LEU A 28 4.30 0.37 -10.45
N VAL A 29 4.21 1.36 -9.57
CA VAL A 29 4.44 1.17 -8.13
C VAL A 29 3.18 1.56 -7.40
N GLY A 30 2.50 0.59 -6.78
CA GLY A 30 1.37 0.85 -5.89
C GLY A 30 1.85 1.54 -4.62
N ALA A 31 1.04 2.41 -4.05
CA ALA A 31 1.41 3.07 -2.80
C ALA A 31 1.28 2.12 -1.61
N GLY A 32 2.22 2.20 -0.66
CA GLY A 32 2.08 1.53 0.62
C GLY A 32 0.95 2.14 1.45
N GLY A 33 0.32 1.32 2.29
CA GLY A 33 -0.56 1.80 3.34
C GLY A 33 0.25 2.43 4.48
N SER A 34 -0.39 3.33 5.21
CA SER A 34 0.25 4.01 6.34
C SER A 34 0.06 3.22 7.64
N GLY A 35 0.96 3.43 8.60
CA GLY A 35 0.83 2.86 9.94
C GLY A 35 -0.23 3.58 10.78
N GLY A 36 -0.78 2.87 11.76
CA GLY A 36 -1.67 3.46 12.75
C GLY A 36 -0.92 4.25 13.82
N GLY A 37 -1.63 5.11 14.56
CA GLY A 37 -1.08 5.85 15.69
C GLY A 37 -1.07 5.01 16.97
N GLY A 38 -0.19 5.34 17.92
CA GLY A 38 -0.15 4.68 19.23
C GLY A 38 -1.31 5.07 20.15
N ASP A 39 -1.66 4.18 21.08
CA ASP A 39 -2.56 4.50 22.20
C ASP A 39 -1.81 5.34 23.24
N THR A 40 -2.52 6.28 23.87
CA THR A 40 -2.02 7.01 25.04
C THR A 40 -3.03 6.89 26.19
N GLN A 41 -2.55 6.46 27.35
CA GLN A 41 -3.38 6.29 28.56
C GLN A 41 -2.67 6.78 29.81
N ALA A 42 -3.42 6.82 30.92
CA ALA A 42 -2.88 7.08 32.24
C ALA A 42 -1.80 6.05 32.61
N SER A 43 -0.78 6.51 33.34
CA SER A 43 0.33 5.67 33.81
C SER A 43 -0.17 4.44 34.56
N GLY A 44 0.44 3.29 34.29
CA GLY A 44 0.02 1.99 34.83
C GLY A 44 -0.97 1.21 33.97
N THR A 45 -1.49 1.82 32.88
CA THR A 45 -2.31 1.12 31.90
C THR A 45 -1.42 0.49 30.83
N ALA A 46 -1.61 -0.81 30.55
CA ALA A 46 -0.94 -1.46 29.43
C ALA A 46 -1.53 -0.95 28.11
N VAL A 47 -0.68 -0.41 27.23
CA VAL A 47 -1.06 0.13 25.91
C VAL A 47 -0.13 -0.40 24.83
N SER A 48 -0.64 -0.52 23.61
CA SER A 48 0.17 -0.85 22.43
C SER A 48 0.49 0.38 21.58
N GLY A 49 1.59 0.29 20.84
CA GLY A 49 1.82 1.17 19.70
C GLY A 49 0.80 0.93 18.58
N GLY A 50 0.81 1.83 17.59
CA GLY A 50 0.16 1.59 16.31
C GLY A 50 0.97 0.59 15.48
N SER A 51 0.29 -0.15 14.63
CA SER A 51 0.90 -1.17 13.77
C SER A 51 1.29 -0.58 12.41
N GLY A 52 2.23 -1.25 11.72
CA GLY A 52 2.69 -0.84 10.39
C GLY A 52 1.65 -1.02 9.29
N GLY A 53 1.74 -0.20 8.24
CA GLY A 53 0.98 -0.41 7.01
C GLY A 53 1.69 -1.40 6.07
N GLY A 54 0.94 -1.96 5.12
CA GLY A 54 1.47 -2.89 4.13
C GLY A 54 2.13 -2.21 2.94
N GLY A 55 3.10 -2.87 2.32
CA GLY A 55 3.72 -2.38 1.07
C GLY A 55 2.76 -2.43 -0.13
N GLY A 56 2.95 -1.53 -1.10
CA GLY A 56 2.29 -1.65 -2.40
C GLY A 56 3.01 -2.65 -3.30
N CYS A 57 2.35 -3.09 -4.37
CA CYS A 57 3.00 -4.00 -5.33
C CYS A 57 3.84 -3.23 -6.37
N LEU A 58 4.87 -3.90 -6.89
CA LEU A 58 5.61 -3.51 -8.08
C LEU A 58 5.06 -4.32 -9.25
N HIS A 59 4.53 -3.66 -10.27
CA HIS A 59 4.03 -4.30 -11.49
C HIS A 59 4.84 -3.81 -12.69
N GLU A 60 5.39 -4.76 -13.44
CA GLU A 60 6.22 -4.49 -14.61
C GLU A 60 5.59 -5.14 -15.84
N ALA A 61 5.46 -4.37 -16.92
CA ALA A 61 4.85 -4.82 -18.16
C ALA A 61 5.64 -4.31 -19.37
N VAL A 62 5.85 -5.20 -20.35
CA VAL A 62 6.48 -4.87 -21.63
C VAL A 62 5.42 -4.99 -22.71
N PHE A 63 5.32 -3.96 -23.54
CA PHE A 63 4.41 -3.91 -24.68
C PHE A 63 5.18 -3.70 -25.97
N ASP A 64 4.69 -4.29 -27.06
CA ASP A 64 5.05 -3.80 -28.38
C ASP A 64 4.41 -2.42 -28.58
N ALA A 65 5.16 -1.48 -29.12
CA ALA A 65 4.65 -0.12 -29.29
C ALA A 65 3.44 -0.07 -30.23
N SER A 66 3.22 -1.08 -31.08
CA SER A 66 2.02 -1.20 -31.91
C SER A 66 0.75 -1.55 -31.13
N GLU A 67 0.86 -2.12 -29.93
CA GLU A 67 -0.29 -2.50 -29.10
C GLU A 67 -0.90 -1.31 -28.36
N LEU A 68 -0.10 -0.27 -28.12
CA LEU A 68 -0.50 0.92 -27.38
C LEU A 68 -1.14 1.97 -28.30
N GLY A 69 -2.01 2.81 -27.76
CA GLY A 69 -2.45 4.04 -28.44
C GLY A 69 -1.32 5.05 -28.64
N SER A 70 -1.60 6.15 -29.34
CA SER A 70 -0.70 7.33 -29.31
C SER A 70 -0.63 7.93 -27.91
N THR A 71 -1.70 7.79 -27.13
CA THR A 71 -1.75 8.11 -25.72
C THR A 71 -2.40 6.99 -24.92
N GLU A 72 -1.96 6.83 -23.68
CA GLU A 72 -2.58 5.94 -22.69
C GLU A 72 -2.82 6.70 -21.39
N PRO A 73 -3.93 6.46 -20.69
CA PRO A 73 -4.16 7.09 -19.41
C PRO A 73 -3.27 6.44 -18.35
N TYR A 74 -2.87 7.24 -17.37
CA TYR A 74 -2.17 6.78 -16.18
C TYR A 74 -2.75 7.44 -14.93
N ALA A 75 -2.63 6.74 -13.81
CA ALA A 75 -2.83 7.32 -12.49
C ALA A 75 -1.72 6.83 -11.55
N VAL A 76 -1.18 7.73 -10.75
CA VAL A 76 -0.23 7.40 -9.69
C VAL A 76 -0.99 7.25 -8.38
N GLY A 77 -0.85 6.09 -7.76
CA GLY A 77 -1.43 5.80 -6.45
C GLY A 77 -0.92 6.78 -5.41
N ALA A 78 -1.85 7.47 -4.74
CA ALA A 78 -1.50 8.36 -3.65
C ALA A 78 -1.07 7.56 -2.41
N GLY A 79 0.00 8.00 -1.75
CA GLY A 79 0.26 7.60 -0.38
C GLY A 79 -0.80 8.15 0.58
N SER A 80 -0.80 7.61 1.79
CA SER A 80 -1.72 8.02 2.86
C SER A 80 -0.98 8.61 4.05
N SER A 81 -1.65 9.48 4.80
CA SER A 81 -1.15 9.95 6.10
C SER A 81 -1.25 8.84 7.14
N GLY A 82 -0.28 8.75 8.04
CA GLY A 82 -0.34 7.86 9.20
C GLY A 82 -1.47 8.21 10.16
N GLY A 83 -1.84 7.23 10.98
CA GLY A 83 -2.78 7.43 12.08
C GLY A 83 -2.23 8.38 13.15
N ALA A 84 -3.10 9.18 13.75
CA ALA A 84 -2.77 10.06 14.86
C ALA A 84 -2.65 9.26 16.16
N ALA A 85 -1.74 9.70 17.04
CA ALA A 85 -1.71 9.22 18.41
C ALA A 85 -3.04 9.52 19.10
N GLY A 86 -3.51 8.59 19.93
CA GLY A 86 -4.70 8.80 20.72
C GLY A 86 -4.47 9.80 21.86
N THR A 87 -5.56 10.25 22.49
CA THR A 87 -5.54 11.19 23.61
C THR A 87 -6.38 10.64 24.76
N GLY A 88 -5.76 9.86 25.65
CA GLY A 88 -6.51 9.09 26.66
C GLY A 88 -7.37 7.98 26.01
N SER A 89 -6.93 7.48 24.86
CA SER A 89 -7.64 6.55 23.99
C SER A 89 -6.69 5.93 22.98
N GLY A 90 -7.16 4.86 22.31
CA GLY A 90 -6.44 4.23 21.20
C GLY A 90 -6.10 5.22 20.09
N GLY A 91 -4.98 4.97 19.41
CA GLY A 91 -4.62 5.76 18.22
C GLY A 91 -5.56 5.50 17.06
N THR A 92 -5.55 6.37 16.05
CA THR A 92 -6.37 6.14 14.86
C THR A 92 -5.67 5.16 13.92
N ASP A 93 -6.45 4.48 13.10
CA ASP A 93 -5.94 3.63 12.03
C ASP A 93 -5.18 4.45 10.98
N GLY A 94 -4.18 3.82 10.37
CA GLY A 94 -3.63 4.24 9.10
C GLY A 94 -4.58 3.89 7.96
N ALA A 95 -4.34 4.46 6.79
CA ALA A 95 -5.17 4.25 5.62
C ALA A 95 -4.43 3.44 4.54
N ALA A 96 -5.19 2.70 3.75
CA ALA A 96 -4.67 1.97 2.60
C ALA A 96 -4.01 2.93 1.59
N GLY A 97 -2.97 2.43 0.91
CA GLY A 97 -2.33 3.13 -0.19
C GLY A 97 -3.15 3.03 -1.48
N GLY A 98 -3.05 4.05 -2.33
CA GLY A 98 -3.69 4.07 -3.64
C GLY A 98 -3.02 3.13 -4.66
N ASN A 99 -3.81 2.66 -5.62
CA ASN A 99 -3.33 1.89 -6.76
C ASN A 99 -2.70 2.81 -7.82
N SER A 100 -1.63 2.37 -8.45
CA SER A 100 -1.10 2.99 -9.67
C SER A 100 -1.59 2.23 -10.90
N THR A 101 -1.98 2.92 -11.96
CA THR A 101 -2.53 2.31 -13.16
C THR A 101 -1.96 2.88 -14.44
N PHE A 102 -1.99 2.06 -15.49
CA PHE A 102 -1.66 2.46 -16.86
C PHE A 102 -2.50 1.69 -17.87
N GLY A 103 -2.89 2.36 -18.96
CA GLY A 103 -3.75 1.77 -19.98
C GLY A 103 -5.23 1.86 -19.61
N GLY A 104 -6.07 1.07 -20.29
CA GLY A 104 -7.52 1.14 -20.19
C GLY A 104 -8.19 1.86 -21.37
N ASN A 105 -7.40 2.40 -22.31
CA ASN A 105 -7.92 2.86 -23.60
C ASN A 105 -7.75 1.79 -24.68
N VAL A 106 -6.50 1.48 -25.06
CA VAL A 106 -6.21 0.47 -26.11
C VAL A 106 -5.78 -0.85 -25.49
N VAL A 107 -4.85 -0.80 -24.53
CA VAL A 107 -4.41 -1.97 -23.78
C VAL A 107 -5.25 -2.18 -22.53
N ALA A 108 -5.29 -3.42 -22.04
CA ALA A 108 -5.92 -3.74 -20.77
C ALA A 108 -5.33 -2.92 -19.63
N LEU A 109 -6.16 -2.51 -18.67
CA LEU A 109 -5.75 -1.73 -17.52
C LEU A 109 -4.74 -2.52 -16.68
N GLN A 110 -3.50 -2.04 -16.65
CA GLN A 110 -2.46 -2.55 -15.76
C GLN A 110 -2.62 -1.85 -14.42
N THR A 111 -2.59 -2.63 -13.33
CA THR A 111 -2.79 -2.10 -11.97
C THR A 111 -1.70 -2.61 -11.05
N ALA A 112 -0.91 -1.68 -10.51
CA ALA A 112 -0.14 -1.92 -9.30
C ALA A 112 -0.99 -1.57 -8.08
N TYR A 113 -1.49 -2.57 -7.38
CA TYR A 113 -2.30 -2.41 -6.19
C TYR A 113 -1.53 -1.87 -4.98
N GLY A 114 -2.22 -1.06 -4.17
CA GLY A 114 -1.70 -0.54 -2.92
C GLY A 114 -1.77 -1.53 -1.75
N GLY A 115 -1.03 -1.22 -0.69
CA GLY A 115 -1.05 -1.95 0.58
C GLY A 115 -2.16 -1.45 1.53
N GLY A 116 -2.56 -2.29 2.47
CA GLY A 116 -3.56 -1.96 3.48
C GLY A 116 -3.00 -1.09 4.62
N GLY A 117 -3.89 -0.38 5.31
CA GLY A 117 -3.52 0.43 6.47
C GLY A 117 -3.24 -0.41 7.71
N GLY A 118 -2.28 0.02 8.52
CA GLY A 118 -2.04 -0.51 9.87
C GLY A 118 -3.06 0.03 10.86
N HIS A 119 -3.39 -0.75 11.87
CA HIS A 119 -4.26 -0.29 12.94
C HIS A 119 -3.64 0.58 14.00
N GLY A 120 -4.49 1.43 14.57
CA GLY A 120 -4.21 2.18 15.77
C GLY A 120 -3.96 1.29 16.99
N GLY A 121 -3.15 1.78 17.91
CA GLY A 121 -2.85 1.11 19.17
C GLY A 121 -4.08 0.98 20.07
N LEU A 122 -4.04 -0.01 20.96
CA LEU A 122 -5.16 -0.40 21.83
C LEU A 122 -4.72 -0.51 23.30
N SER A 123 -5.68 -0.34 24.19
CA SER A 123 -5.50 -0.52 25.64
C SER A 123 -5.75 -1.98 25.99
N GLY A 124 -4.78 -2.60 26.67
CA GLY A 124 -4.84 -4.02 27.05
C GLY A 124 -4.90 -5.01 25.88
N GLY A 125 -4.54 -4.58 24.67
CA GLY A 125 -4.62 -5.37 23.45
C GLY A 125 -3.46 -5.11 22.48
N SER A 126 -3.55 -5.66 21.28
CA SER A 126 -2.54 -5.47 20.22
C SER A 126 -3.19 -5.19 18.87
N SER A 127 -2.52 -4.41 18.05
CA SER A 127 -2.97 -3.97 16.73
C SER A 127 -2.37 -4.83 15.62
N GLY A 128 -3.19 -5.19 14.62
CA GLY A 128 -2.74 -5.92 13.44
C GLY A 128 -2.25 -4.97 12.34
N GLY A 129 -1.13 -5.29 11.70
CA GLY A 129 -0.57 -4.52 10.59
C GLY A 129 -1.33 -4.68 9.29
N GLY A 130 -1.13 -3.77 8.33
CA GLY A 130 -1.72 -3.84 7.00
C GLY A 130 -1.07 -4.92 6.12
N GLY A 131 -1.86 -5.59 5.29
CA GLY A 131 -1.38 -6.53 4.27
C GLY A 131 -0.76 -5.82 3.07
N GLY A 132 0.20 -6.45 2.41
CA GLY A 132 0.82 -5.96 1.19
C GLY A 132 -0.07 -6.17 -0.04
N GLY A 133 -0.05 -5.21 -0.98
CA GLY A 133 -0.69 -5.34 -2.29
C GLY A 133 -0.05 -6.47 -3.12
N GLY A 134 -0.86 -7.17 -3.90
CA GLY A 134 -0.44 -8.21 -4.83
C GLY A 134 -0.81 -7.87 -6.27
N MET A 135 -0.40 -8.69 -7.23
CA MET A 135 -0.61 -8.44 -8.66
C MET A 135 -2.09 -8.45 -9.08
N ALA A 136 -2.97 -9.02 -8.25
CA ALA A 136 -4.40 -9.15 -8.54
C ALA A 136 -5.32 -8.64 -7.42
N GLY A 137 -4.78 -7.88 -6.45
CA GLY A 137 -5.60 -7.29 -5.41
C GLY A 137 -4.84 -6.45 -4.40
N ALA A 138 -5.54 -5.49 -3.80
CA ALA A 138 -5.00 -4.66 -2.72
C ALA A 138 -4.83 -5.48 -1.43
N GLY A 139 -3.89 -5.04 -0.60
CA GLY A 139 -3.74 -5.56 0.75
C GLY A 139 -4.91 -5.13 1.65
N GLY A 140 -5.34 -6.02 2.52
CA GLY A 140 -6.36 -5.73 3.54
C GLY A 140 -5.78 -4.85 4.65
N ASN A 141 -6.64 -4.06 5.29
CA ASN A 141 -6.26 -3.35 6.51
C ASN A 141 -6.13 -4.35 7.67
N GLY A 142 -5.39 -3.98 8.71
CA GLY A 142 -5.36 -4.73 9.97
C GLY A 142 -6.76 -4.97 10.58
N SER A 143 -6.84 -5.80 11.64
CA SER A 143 -8.01 -5.92 12.53
C SER A 143 -7.66 -5.82 14.03
N SER A 144 -8.47 -5.13 14.84
CA SER A 144 -8.33 -5.06 16.31
C SER A 144 -8.82 -6.34 17.02
N GLY A 145 -9.77 -7.05 16.40
CA GLY A 145 -10.26 -8.35 16.85
C GLY A 145 -9.22 -9.44 16.65
N GLY A 146 -8.61 -9.91 17.76
CA GLY A 146 -7.60 -10.98 17.74
C GLY A 146 -6.23 -10.54 17.20
N SER A 147 -6.00 -9.23 17.03
CA SER A 147 -4.74 -8.68 16.54
C SER A 147 -4.33 -9.24 15.17
N SER A 148 -5.33 -9.55 14.33
CA SER A 148 -5.11 -10.18 13.03
C SER A 148 -4.55 -9.16 12.05
N GLY A 149 -3.45 -9.50 11.39
CA GLY A 149 -2.93 -8.72 10.29
C GLY A 149 -3.90 -8.73 9.09
N GLY A 150 -3.81 -7.69 8.27
CA GLY A 150 -4.62 -7.56 7.07
C GLY A 150 -4.30 -8.64 6.05
N SER A 151 -5.33 -9.08 5.33
CA SER A 151 -5.19 -10.11 4.28
C SER A 151 -4.16 -9.69 3.22
N ALA A 152 -3.39 -10.66 2.73
CA ALA A 152 -2.52 -10.46 1.58
C ALA A 152 -3.33 -10.09 0.33
N GLY A 153 -2.82 -9.15 -0.46
CA GLY A 153 -3.28 -8.97 -1.83
C GLY A 153 -3.04 -10.24 -2.67
N ALA A 154 -3.97 -10.56 -3.56
CA ALA A 154 -3.89 -11.78 -4.36
C ALA A 154 -2.66 -11.77 -5.29
N ASN A 155 -2.06 -12.96 -5.50
CA ASN A 155 -0.89 -13.19 -6.35
C ASN A 155 0.34 -12.36 -5.94
N GLY A 156 0.98 -12.77 -4.83
CA GLY A 156 2.27 -12.23 -4.41
C GLY A 156 2.20 -11.15 -3.32
N GLY A 157 1.02 -10.80 -2.83
CA GLY A 157 0.90 -9.99 -1.61
C GLY A 157 1.33 -10.78 -0.37
N VAL A 158 1.65 -10.04 0.70
CA VAL A 158 2.02 -10.61 2.01
C VAL A 158 0.97 -10.24 3.04
N ALA A 159 0.62 -11.15 3.94
CA ALA A 159 -0.29 -10.84 5.03
C ALA A 159 0.38 -9.87 6.01
N GLY A 160 -0.41 -9.00 6.63
CA GLY A 160 0.07 -8.11 7.67
C GLY A 160 0.54 -8.88 8.91
N GLY A 161 1.44 -8.28 9.68
CA GLY A 161 1.88 -8.85 10.95
C GLY A 161 0.75 -8.86 11.99
N ASN A 162 0.68 -9.94 12.78
CA ASN A 162 -0.22 -9.99 13.92
C ASN A 162 0.39 -9.24 15.10
N GLY A 163 -0.42 -8.45 15.80
CA GLY A 163 0.00 -7.80 17.04
C GLY A 163 0.22 -8.83 18.16
N THR A 164 1.30 -8.69 18.93
CA THR A 164 1.56 -9.54 20.11
C THR A 164 1.37 -8.73 21.40
N ASN A 165 0.80 -9.37 22.43
CA ASN A 165 0.46 -8.72 23.70
C ASN A 165 1.75 -8.28 24.44
N PRO A 166 1.83 -7.06 24.99
CA PRO A 166 3.05 -6.50 25.60
C PRO A 166 3.63 -7.31 26.78
N THR A 167 2.90 -8.27 27.34
CA THR A 167 3.39 -9.18 28.40
C THR A 167 4.17 -10.39 27.89
N THR A 168 4.25 -10.59 26.56
CA THR A 168 4.87 -11.78 25.92
C THR A 168 5.97 -11.43 24.92
N GLN A 169 6.43 -10.17 24.88
CA GLN A 169 7.34 -9.66 23.86
C GLN A 169 8.78 -10.17 24.06
N THR A 170 9.16 -11.27 23.40
CA THR A 170 10.58 -11.71 23.27
C THR A 170 11.25 -11.24 21.97
N SER A 171 10.53 -10.55 21.09
CA SER A 171 11.09 -9.98 19.87
C SER A 171 10.30 -8.75 19.42
N VAL A 172 11.00 -7.64 19.22
CA VAL A 172 10.46 -6.36 18.72
C VAL A 172 10.53 -6.38 17.18
N GLY A 173 9.40 -6.20 16.51
CA GLY A 173 9.34 -6.00 15.06
C GLY A 173 8.36 -6.94 14.36
N GLY A 174 7.25 -6.38 13.92
CA GLY A 174 6.28 -6.94 12.98
C GLY A 174 5.76 -5.83 12.09
#